data_AF-A0A3M1QA85-F1
#
_entry.id   AF-A0A3M1QA85-F1
#
_cell.length_a   1.000
_cell.length_b   1.000
_cell.length_c   1.000
_cell.angle_alpha   90.00
_cell.angle_beta   90.00
_cell.angle_gamma   90.00
#
_symmetry.space_group_name_H-M   'P 1'
#
loop_
_entity.id
_entity.type
_entity.pdbx_description
1 polymer ?
#
loop_
_entity_poly.entity_id
_entity_poly.type
_entity_poly.pdbx_seq_one_letter_code
_entity_poly.pdbx_strand_id
1 'polypeptide(L)'
;MIPVNGCSYGKDTKPFKKRKDGSEYWKFCGQDFWSLISGKDNLFAEIIEPLGHEAKKHNDDFEKSYARVINRFTIKFAETYCTPQGDIDWEKIVRFVSERREEA
;
A
#
# COMPACT_ATOMS: atom_id res chain seq x y z
N MET A 1 -5.93 4.28 32.08
CA MET A 1 -5.82 3.25 31.02
C MET A 1 -4.70 3.67 30.09
N ILE A 2 -3.75 2.79 29.77
CA ILE A 2 -2.62 3.09 28.88
C ILE A 2 -2.94 2.52 27.49
N PRO A 3 -2.86 3.31 26.40
CA PRO A 3 -3.16 2.83 25.06
C PRO A 3 -2.13 1.80 24.57
N VAL A 4 -2.57 0.93 23.66
CA VAL A 4 -1.75 -0.10 23.02
C VAL A 4 -1.64 0.19 21.52
N ASN A 5 -0.41 0.23 21.02
CA ASN A 5 -0.08 0.18 19.60
C ASN A 5 0.19 -1.28 19.23
N GLY A 6 -0.69 -1.87 18.44
CA GLY A 6 -0.55 -3.22 17.93
C GLY A 6 0.27 -3.27 16.65
N CYS A 7 1.33 -4.07 16.65
CA CYS A 7 2.16 -4.31 15.47
C CYS A 7 2.05 -5.80 15.10
N SER A 8 1.42 -6.10 13.96
CA SER A 8 1.10 -7.47 13.56
C SER A 8 2.33 -8.40 13.51
N TYR A 9 3.50 -7.87 13.13
CA TYR A 9 4.73 -8.66 12.96
C TYR A 9 5.97 -7.89 13.43
N GLY A 10 7.03 -8.63 13.71
CA GLY A 10 8.28 -8.11 14.28
C GLY A 10 8.42 -8.42 15.77
N LYS A 11 9.49 -7.94 16.38
CA LYS A 11 9.80 -8.12 17.80
C LYS A 11 10.21 -6.77 18.40
N ASP A 12 9.71 -6.46 19.59
CA ASP A 12 10.10 -5.26 20.34
C ASP A 12 10.50 -5.66 21.76
N THR A 13 11.77 -5.50 22.10
CA THR A 13 12.31 -5.88 23.41
C THR A 13 12.06 -4.83 24.49
N LYS A 14 11.54 -3.65 24.12
CA LYS A 14 11.21 -2.57 25.04
C LYS A 14 9.79 -2.06 24.77
N PRO A 15 8.75 -2.86 25.03
CA PRO A 15 7.39 -2.56 24.58
C PRO A 15 6.77 -1.32 25.25
N PHE A 16 7.20 -0.91 26.45
CA PHE A 16 6.74 0.34 27.05
C PHE A 16 7.42 1.55 26.39
N LYS A 17 6.64 2.48 25.86
CA LYS A 17 7.14 3.66 25.13
C LYS A 17 6.64 4.93 25.80
N LYS A 18 7.53 5.92 25.88
CA LYS A 18 7.22 7.29 26.32
C LYS A 18 7.58 8.27 25.21
N ARG A 19 6.62 9.11 24.83
CA ARG A 19 6.80 10.17 23.83
C ARG A 19 7.38 11.42 24.48
N LYS A 20 7.87 12.35 23.64
CA LYS A 20 8.45 13.63 24.07
C LYS A 20 7.44 14.52 24.82
N ASP A 21 6.16 14.41 24.48
CA ASP A 21 5.05 15.10 25.16
C ASP A 21 4.67 14.47 26.51
N GLY A 22 5.41 13.45 26.96
CA GLY A 22 5.17 12.73 28.21
C GLY A 22 4.12 11.63 28.11
N SER A 23 3.44 11.46 26.99
CA SER A 23 2.43 10.40 26.81
C SER A 23 3.07 9.01 26.74
N GLU A 24 2.38 8.03 27.31
CA GLU A 24 2.86 6.67 27.49
C GLU A 24 1.96 5.68 26.76
N TYR A 25 2.55 4.65 26.14
CA TYR A 25 1.83 3.60 25.45
C TYR A 25 2.61 2.29 25.44
N TRP A 26 1.90 1.18 25.32
CA TRP A 26 2.51 -0.13 25.04
C TRP A 26 2.59 -0.34 23.54
N LYS A 27 3.71 -0.87 23.04
CA LYS A 27 3.85 -1.37 21.69
C LYS A 27 4.11 -2.87 21.76
N PHE A 28 3.10 -3.66 21.44
CA PHE A 28 3.25 -5.11 21.33
C PHE A 28 3.40 -5.50 19.86
N CYS A 29 4.31 -6.44 19.59
CA CYS A 29 4.66 -6.88 18.24
C CYS A 29 4.57 -8.39 18.13
N GLY A 30 4.11 -8.89 16.98
CA GLY A 30 4.12 -10.33 16.69
C GLY A 30 3.33 -11.13 17.72
N GLN A 31 3.92 -12.21 18.24
CA GLN A 31 3.30 -13.09 19.23
C GLN A 31 2.64 -12.32 20.37
N ASP A 32 3.34 -11.38 21.01
CA ASP A 32 2.79 -10.62 22.16
C ASP A 32 1.52 -9.86 21.81
N PHE A 33 1.44 -9.29 20.60
CA PHE A 33 0.25 -8.57 20.15
C PHE A 33 -0.90 -9.53 19.88
N TRP A 34 -0.64 -10.62 19.15
CA TRP A 34 -1.68 -11.59 18.82
C TRP A 34 -2.18 -12.35 20.04
N SER A 35 -1.30 -12.71 20.98
CA SER A 35 -1.66 -13.29 22.28
C SER A 35 -2.55 -12.33 23.08
N LEU A 36 -2.21 -11.04 23.13
CA LEU A 36 -2.99 -10.03 23.86
C LEU A 36 -4.43 -9.96 23.39
N ILE A 37 -4.67 -9.93 22.07
CA ILE A 37 -6.01 -9.70 21.52
C ILE A 37 -6.84 -10.98 21.34
N SER A 38 -6.20 -12.14 21.29
CA SER A 38 -6.87 -13.41 20.96
C SER A 38 -6.81 -14.47 22.06
N GLY A 39 -5.90 -14.32 23.03
CA GLY A 39 -5.59 -15.36 24.02
C GLY A 39 -4.85 -16.57 23.43
N LYS A 40 -4.36 -16.51 22.19
CA LYS A 40 -3.69 -17.61 21.50
C LYS A 40 -2.26 -17.23 21.09
N ASP A 41 -1.29 -17.93 21.65
CA ASP A 41 0.14 -17.67 21.41
C ASP A 41 0.60 -17.99 20.00
N ASN A 42 0.00 -18.97 19.34
CA ASN A 42 0.43 -19.39 17.99
C ASN A 42 -0.31 -18.66 16.87
N LEU A 43 -1.28 -17.78 17.18
CA LEU A 43 -2.13 -17.17 16.16
C LEU A 43 -1.34 -16.36 15.13
N PHE A 44 -0.24 -15.71 15.55
CA PHE A 44 0.62 -14.93 14.64
C PHE A 44 1.21 -15.76 13.49
N ALA A 45 1.38 -17.07 13.70
CA ALA A 45 1.87 -18.00 12.69
C ALA A 45 0.70 -18.68 11.96
N GLU A 46 -0.33 -19.12 12.69
CA GLU A 46 -1.50 -19.80 12.14
C GLU A 46 -2.28 -18.94 11.13
N ILE A 47 -2.29 -17.61 11.31
CA ILE A 47 -3.04 -16.69 10.44
C ILE A 47 -2.38 -16.45 9.08
N ILE A 48 -1.07 -16.74 8.92
CA ILE A 48 -0.32 -16.44 7.70
C ILE A 48 -0.84 -17.22 6.50
N GLU A 49 -1.08 -18.52 6.66
CA GLU A 49 -1.53 -19.38 5.56
C GLU A 49 -2.95 -19.02 5.09
N PRO A 50 -3.96 -18.87 5.98
CA PRO A 50 -5.28 -18.37 5.59
C PRO A 50 -5.24 -17.00 4.93
N LEU A 51 -4.46 -16.05 5.46
CA LEU A 51 -4.28 -14.72 4.85
C LEU A 51 -3.70 -14.84 3.44
N GLY A 52 -2.71 -15.71 3.23
CA GLY A 52 -2.13 -15.96 1.91
C GLY A 52 -3.14 -16.52 0.92
N HIS A 53 -3.97 -17.49 1.35
CA HIS A 53 -5.03 -18.06 0.51
C HIS A 53 -6.11 -17.04 0.13
N GLU A 54 -6.60 -16.25 1.10
CA GLU A 54 -7.60 -15.21 0.83
C GLU A 54 -7.03 -14.09 -0.03
N ALA A 55 -5.79 -13.65 0.22
CA ALA A 55 -5.11 -12.67 -0.63
C ALA A 55 -5.02 -13.17 -2.08
N LYS A 56 -4.68 -14.46 -2.29
CA LYS A 56 -4.62 -15.05 -3.64
C LYS A 56 -5.97 -15.02 -4.35
N LYS A 57 -7.09 -15.24 -3.66
CA LYS A 57 -8.43 -15.15 -4.27
C LYS A 57 -8.73 -13.75 -4.80
N HIS A 58 -8.30 -12.72 -4.08
CA HIS A 58 -8.48 -11.33 -4.51
C HIS A 58 -7.46 -10.87 -5.55
N ASN A 59 -6.29 -11.53 -5.62
CA ASN A 59 -5.26 -11.18 -6.59
C ASN A 59 -5.73 -11.35 -8.03
N ASP A 60 -6.47 -12.41 -8.38
CA ASP A 60 -6.90 -12.62 -9.77
C ASP A 60 -7.81 -11.49 -10.28
N ASP A 61 -8.72 -11.01 -9.44
CA ASP A 61 -9.60 -9.89 -9.78
C ASP A 61 -8.87 -8.55 -9.76
N PHE A 62 -7.91 -8.38 -8.84
CA PHE A 62 -7.02 -7.24 -8.81
C PHE A 62 -6.17 -7.16 -10.08
N GLU A 63 -5.51 -8.25 -10.49
CA GLU A 63 -4.67 -8.32 -11.69
C GLU A 63 -5.47 -8.01 -12.95
N LYS A 64 -6.69 -8.56 -13.08
CA LYS A 64 -7.60 -8.21 -14.19
C LYS A 64 -7.94 -6.72 -14.18
N SER A 65 -8.26 -6.16 -13.02
CA SER A 65 -8.64 -4.75 -12.89
C SER A 65 -7.45 -3.84 -13.16
N TYR A 66 -6.26 -4.21 -12.69
CA TYR A 66 -5.00 -3.51 -12.92
C TYR A 66 -4.64 -3.50 -14.41
N ALA A 67 -4.71 -4.65 -15.08
CA ALA A 67 -4.49 -4.75 -16.52
C ALA A 67 -5.45 -3.85 -17.32
N ARG A 68 -6.73 -3.78 -16.93
CA ARG A 68 -7.71 -2.84 -17.54
C ARG A 68 -7.29 -1.39 -17.36
N VAL A 69 -6.77 -1.02 -16.19
CA VAL A 69 -6.29 0.33 -15.91
C VAL A 69 -5.08 0.66 -16.78
N ILE A 70 -4.11 -0.24 -16.88
CA ILE A 70 -2.94 -0.10 -17.77
C ILE A 70 -3.41 0.12 -19.21
N ASN A 71 -4.24 -0.77 -19.75
CA ASN A 71 -4.72 -0.66 -21.12
C ASN A 71 -5.45 0.65 -21.39
N ARG A 72 -6.31 1.10 -20.47
CA ARG A 72 -7.02 2.37 -20.61
C ARG A 72 -6.06 3.56 -20.65
N PHE A 73 -5.02 3.56 -19.81
CA PHE A 73 -4.02 4.61 -19.82
C PHE A 73 -3.11 4.54 -21.05
N THR A 74 -2.75 3.34 -21.51
CA THR A 74 -1.99 3.13 -22.75
C THR A 74 -2.75 3.64 -23.97
N ILE A 75 -4.04 3.31 -24.10
CA ILE A 75 -4.90 3.80 -25.18
C ILE A 75 -4.95 5.32 -25.14
N LYS A 76 -5.31 5.90 -23.98
CA LYS A 76 -5.39 7.35 -23.83
C LYS A 76 -4.05 8.03 -24.11
N PHE A 77 -2.95 7.43 -23.69
CA PHE A 77 -1.60 7.93 -23.97
C PHE A 77 -1.32 7.90 -25.46
N ALA A 78 -1.58 6.79 -26.15
CA ALA A 78 -1.35 6.65 -27.58
C ALA A 78 -2.20 7.66 -28.38
N GLU A 79 -3.48 7.79 -28.05
CA GLU A 79 -4.40 8.75 -28.69
C GLU A 79 -3.97 10.21 -28.46
N THR A 80 -3.36 10.50 -27.31
CA THR A 80 -3.02 11.88 -26.94
C THR A 80 -1.59 12.26 -27.32
N TYR A 81 -0.63 11.35 -27.21
CA TYR A 81 0.81 11.65 -27.23
C TYR A 81 1.60 10.80 -28.23
N CYS A 82 0.96 10.02 -29.09
CA CYS A 82 1.63 9.39 -30.23
C CYS A 82 1.22 10.02 -31.57
N THR A 83 2.12 9.98 -32.54
CA THR A 83 1.90 10.40 -33.93
C THR A 83 1.02 9.36 -34.66
N PRO A 84 0.43 9.70 -35.83
CA PRO A 84 -0.29 8.72 -36.66
C PRO A 84 0.53 7.50 -37.09
N GLN A 85 1.86 7.61 -37.06
CA GLN A 85 2.81 6.53 -37.37
C GLN A 85 3.10 5.63 -36.16
N GLY A 86 2.65 6.01 -34.97
CA GLY A 86 2.82 5.26 -33.72
C GLY A 86 4.03 5.68 -32.87
N ASP A 87 4.81 6.67 -33.33
CA ASP A 87 5.93 7.21 -32.57
C ASP A 87 5.44 8.12 -31.44
N ILE A 88 6.21 8.27 -30.36
CA ILE A 88 5.87 9.21 -29.28
C ILE A 88 6.13 10.65 -29.75
N ASP A 89 5.12 11.51 -29.62
CA ASP A 89 5.22 12.96 -29.80
C ASP A 89 5.80 13.60 -28.53
N TRP A 90 7.13 13.57 -28.44
CA TRP A 90 7.86 14.12 -27.30
C TRP A 90 7.66 15.63 -27.13
N GLU A 91 7.49 16.39 -28.22
CA GLU A 91 7.29 17.83 -28.14
C GLU A 91 5.97 18.13 -27.40
N LYS A 92 4.91 17.42 -27.73
CA LYS A 92 3.60 17.55 -27.06
C LYS A 92 3.68 17.23 -25.57
N ILE A 93 4.40 16.19 -25.18
CA ILE A 93 4.62 15.85 -23.77
C ILE A 93 5.39 16.96 -23.05
N VAL A 94 6.49 17.44 -23.63
CA VAL A 94 7.33 18.49 -23.02
C VAL A 94 6.53 19.78 -22.82
N ARG A 95 5.73 20.19 -23.81
CA ARG A 95 4.81 21.32 -23.69
C ARG A 95 3.79 21.10 -22.58
N PHE A 96 3.14 19.95 -22.53
CA PHE A 96 2.16 19.64 -21.48
C PHE A 96 2.73 19.81 -20.05
N VAL A 97 3.97 19.38 -19.80
CA VAL A 97 4.57 19.43 -18.45
C VAL A 97 5.33 20.73 -18.15
N SER A 98 5.73 21.50 -19.17
CA SER A 98 6.66 22.63 -19.01
C SER A 98 6.15 23.96 -19.53
N GLU A 99 5.12 23.98 -20.39
CA GLU A 99 4.58 25.22 -20.94
C GLU A 99 3.89 26.04 -19.84
N ARG A 100 4.00 27.37 -19.94
CA ARG A 100 3.33 28.27 -18.99
C ARG A 100 1.82 28.01 -19.08
N ARG A 101 1.17 27.85 -17.93
CA ARG A 101 -0.31 27.78 -17.88
C ARG A 101 -0.88 29.10 -18.38
N GLU A 102 -1.81 29.04 -19.32
CA GLU A 102 -2.63 30.21 -19.63
C GLU A 102 -3.51 30.55 -18.42
N GLU A 103 -3.54 31.83 -18.05
CA GLU A 103 -4.45 32.34 -17.03
C GLU A 103 -5.87 32.35 -17.61
N ALA A 104 -6.82 31.74 -16.89
CA ALA A 104 -8.22 31.64 -17.27
C ALA A 104 -8.96 32.98 -17.14
#